data_AF-A0A367B0C9-F1
#
_entry.id   AF-A0A367B0C9-F1
#
_cell.length_a   1.000
_cell.length_b   1.000
_cell.length_c   1.000
_cell.angle_alpha   90.00
_cell.angle_beta   90.00
_cell.angle_gamma   90.00
#
_symmetry.space_group_name_H-M   'P 1'
#
loop_
_entity.id
_entity.type
_entity.pdbx_description
1 polymer ?
#
loop_
_entity_poly.entity_id
_entity_poly.type
_entity_poly.pdbx_seq_one_letter_code
_entity_poly.pdbx_strand_id
1 'polypeptide(L)'
;MSAPVLHNAQEAIDAALSATRPEDVIEGVKAAVRQELAELDPAAEIEDTRYFNHTYVPDFVLTWREAGRKNRRDVYLRPSLASTLAARDLQSIGSTAPVLLALRRSDSGDLEGEARRDVVEHAPNALVTGVGALDEFTGDDDLDEPLQALVRPNLVRGGRGVISGDTLSSLHVPLTGGSDDIPRLEAFGALVRDVFLPDAATRLERAAQILEVGLTGDVSGLSLSLDDDPADELVRGRLSDVEMEVLLPYLLSRADVTREPAFWSHVGSMLDLERLERMTDSLTGLDLTPLINANLSAWAATRAFLAATGEAAPAEVAIWRIVGKTLATRLGEWRLHITADNRRLRGREDSLQARWDELAPRLRGRPVTAVALNGVQRRVNVTADQAADVFGDVEAIRTSIRDEFYVPAVSARSSQDDDAPRVDVDFTRMLATAAAPAPLRDLAELATVLLGHRVPVPEDDLRAAVGDTAQIAIEPPSTAEA
;
A
#
# COMPACT_ATOMS: atom_id res chain seq x y z
N MET A 1 -40.96 -14.02 -3.64
CA MET A 1 -40.95 -13.54 -2.24
C MET A 1 -39.51 -13.13 -1.98
N SER A 2 -39.25 -11.83 -1.88
CA SER A 2 -37.91 -11.33 -1.53
C SER A 2 -37.67 -11.60 -0.05
N ALA A 3 -36.58 -12.29 0.27
CA ALA A 3 -36.16 -12.52 1.64
C ALA A 3 -35.83 -11.17 2.32
N PRO A 4 -36.14 -10.99 3.61
CA PRO A 4 -35.68 -9.84 4.36
C PRO A 4 -34.14 -9.86 4.41
N VAL A 5 -33.51 -8.69 4.22
CA VAL A 5 -32.08 -8.51 4.42
C VAL A 5 -31.83 -8.50 5.93
N LEU A 6 -31.54 -9.67 6.49
CA LEU A 6 -31.12 -9.82 7.88
C LEU A 6 -29.69 -9.26 7.98
N HIS A 7 -29.47 -8.29 8.86
CA HIS A 7 -28.17 -7.63 9.09
C HIS A 7 -27.27 -8.41 10.05
N ASN A 8 -27.67 -9.62 10.47
CA ASN A 8 -26.98 -10.42 11.46
C ASN A 8 -26.87 -11.86 10.96
N ALA A 9 -25.64 -12.39 10.84
CA ALA A 9 -25.38 -13.71 10.28
C ALA A 9 -25.96 -14.83 11.16
N GLN A 10 -25.98 -14.65 12.48
CA GLN A 10 -26.58 -15.61 13.39
C GLN A 10 -28.10 -15.67 13.23
N GLU A 11 -28.78 -14.52 13.08
CA GLU A 11 -30.23 -14.49 12.80
C GLU A 11 -30.57 -15.17 11.48
N ALA A 12 -29.75 -14.97 10.45
CA ALA A 12 -29.92 -15.62 9.15
C ALA A 12 -29.74 -17.14 9.25
N ILE A 13 -28.78 -17.62 10.04
CA ILE A 13 -28.58 -19.04 10.30
C ILE A 13 -29.76 -19.63 11.07
N ASP A 14 -30.22 -18.97 12.14
CA ASP A 14 -31.35 -19.44 12.94
C ASP A 14 -32.63 -19.50 12.12
N ALA A 15 -32.86 -18.50 11.26
CA ALA A 15 -33.96 -18.49 10.30
C ALA A 15 -33.85 -19.66 9.31
N ALA A 16 -32.66 -19.91 8.74
CA ALA A 16 -32.44 -21.02 7.82
C ALA A 16 -32.66 -22.38 8.50
N LEU A 17 -32.20 -22.57 9.73
CA LEU A 17 -32.40 -23.79 10.52
C LEU A 17 -33.88 -24.07 10.84
N SER A 18 -34.75 -23.06 10.79
CA SER A 18 -36.20 -23.20 10.98
C SER A 18 -36.95 -23.68 9.74
N ALA A 19 -36.28 -23.76 8.58
CA ALA A 19 -36.92 -24.17 7.33
C ALA A 19 -37.36 -25.65 7.34
N THR A 20 -38.45 -25.94 6.64
CA THR A 20 -39.06 -27.29 6.65
C THR A 20 -38.38 -28.25 5.67
N ARG A 21 -37.77 -27.75 4.60
CA ARG A 21 -37.09 -28.56 3.59
C ARG A 21 -35.59 -28.61 3.89
N PRO A 22 -34.97 -29.80 3.93
CA PRO A 22 -33.53 -29.93 4.19
C PRO A 22 -32.64 -29.13 3.24
N GLU A 23 -33.02 -29.01 1.97
CA GLU A 23 -32.25 -28.25 0.99
C GLU A 23 -32.27 -26.75 1.28
N ASP A 24 -33.43 -26.20 1.69
CA ASP A 24 -33.54 -24.79 2.08
C ASP A 24 -32.71 -24.48 3.33
N VAL A 25 -32.58 -25.44 4.26
CA VAL A 25 -31.72 -25.32 5.45
C VAL A 25 -30.25 -25.22 5.01
N ILE A 26 -29.79 -26.13 4.15
CA ILE A 26 -28.40 -26.17 3.70
C ILE A 26 -28.05 -24.90 2.91
N GLU A 27 -28.88 -24.54 1.93
CA GLU A 27 -28.66 -23.35 1.11
C GLU A 27 -28.69 -22.07 1.96
N GLY A 28 -29.65 -21.94 2.88
CA GLY A 28 -29.77 -20.77 3.75
C GLY A 28 -28.57 -20.61 4.70
N VAL A 29 -28.15 -21.69 5.37
CA VAL A 29 -26.98 -21.66 6.28
C VAL A 29 -25.72 -21.33 5.50
N LYS A 30 -25.51 -21.97 4.35
CA LYS A 30 -24.33 -21.69 3.52
C LYS A 30 -24.31 -20.27 2.96
N ALA A 31 -25.47 -19.73 2.58
CA ALA A 31 -25.56 -18.35 2.13
C ALA A 31 -25.17 -17.36 3.24
N ALA A 32 -25.70 -17.56 4.45
CA ALA A 32 -25.38 -16.71 5.60
C ALA A 32 -23.89 -16.77 5.97
N VAL A 33 -23.30 -17.97 6.06
CA VAL A 33 -21.86 -18.12 6.36
C VAL A 33 -20.99 -17.52 5.25
N ARG A 34 -21.36 -17.73 3.97
CA ARG A 34 -20.59 -17.15 2.86
C ARG A 34 -20.57 -15.63 2.95
N GLN A 35 -21.69 -15.02 3.29
CA GLN A 35 -21.78 -13.57 3.47
C GLN A 35 -20.86 -13.12 4.61
N GLU A 36 -20.94 -13.75 5.78
CA GLU A 36 -20.08 -13.43 6.93
C GLU A 36 -18.58 -13.54 6.58
N LEU A 37 -18.18 -14.62 5.91
CA LEU A 37 -16.80 -14.81 5.47
C LEU A 37 -16.34 -13.76 4.45
N ALA A 38 -17.24 -13.29 3.59
CA ALA A 38 -16.95 -12.25 2.61
C ALA A 38 -16.85 -10.86 3.26
N GLU A 39 -17.58 -10.63 4.36
CA GLU A 39 -17.49 -9.40 5.15
C GLU A 39 -16.20 -9.36 5.98
N LEU A 40 -15.76 -10.50 6.54
CA LEU A 40 -14.48 -10.64 7.24
C LEU A 40 -13.27 -10.45 6.31
N ASP A 41 -13.35 -10.98 5.09
CA ASP A 41 -12.27 -10.89 4.12
C ASP A 41 -12.80 -10.68 2.68
N PRO A 42 -13.01 -9.40 2.27
CA PRO A 42 -13.49 -9.08 0.94
C PRO A 42 -12.55 -9.50 -0.21
N ALA A 43 -11.29 -9.78 0.10
CA ALA A 43 -10.28 -10.16 -0.88
C ALA A 43 -10.12 -11.69 -1.05
N ALA A 44 -10.78 -12.49 -0.21
CA ALA A 44 -10.80 -13.94 -0.36
C ALA A 44 -11.85 -14.40 -1.38
N GLU A 45 -11.46 -15.35 -2.22
CA GLU A 45 -12.36 -16.16 -3.02
C GLU A 45 -12.92 -17.30 -2.17
N ILE A 46 -14.25 -17.40 -2.12
CA ILE A 46 -14.96 -18.40 -1.30
C ILE A 46 -15.61 -19.42 -2.25
N GLU A 47 -15.05 -20.62 -2.32
CA GLU A 47 -15.59 -21.73 -3.10
C GLU A 47 -16.49 -22.62 -2.24
N ASP A 48 -17.73 -22.86 -2.68
CA ASP A 48 -18.65 -23.81 -2.06
C ASP A 48 -18.49 -25.20 -2.67
N THR A 49 -18.10 -26.16 -1.85
CA THR A 49 -17.85 -27.54 -2.29
C THR A 49 -19.13 -28.34 -2.55
N ARG A 50 -20.30 -27.78 -2.21
CA ARG A 50 -21.63 -28.41 -2.17
C ARG A 50 -21.81 -29.47 -1.09
N TYR A 51 -20.78 -29.82 -0.32
CA TYR A 51 -20.89 -30.71 0.83
C TYR A 51 -21.36 -29.95 2.06
N PHE A 52 -22.16 -30.60 2.91
CA PHE A 52 -22.63 -30.00 4.16
C PHE A 52 -22.37 -30.94 5.33
N ASN A 53 -21.69 -30.45 6.37
CA ASN A 53 -21.42 -31.19 7.61
C ASN A 53 -20.66 -32.53 7.37
N HIS A 54 -19.72 -32.54 6.42
CA HIS A 54 -18.91 -33.72 6.11
C HIS A 54 -17.57 -33.68 6.89
N THR A 55 -17.09 -34.83 7.36
CA THR A 55 -15.84 -34.93 8.13
C THR A 55 -14.60 -34.62 7.29
N TYR A 56 -14.52 -35.16 6.08
CA TYR A 56 -13.29 -35.13 5.25
C TYR A 56 -13.32 -34.15 4.07
N VAL A 57 -14.47 -33.50 3.83
CA VAL A 57 -14.63 -32.57 2.71
C VAL A 57 -15.15 -31.28 3.31
N PRO A 58 -14.45 -30.16 3.12
CA PRO A 58 -14.87 -28.90 3.71
C PRO A 58 -16.16 -28.41 3.08
N ASP A 59 -16.90 -27.58 3.80
CA ASP A 59 -18.10 -26.92 3.30
C ASP A 59 -17.73 -25.76 2.36
N PHE A 60 -16.65 -25.03 2.72
CA PHE A 60 -16.06 -24.00 1.88
C PHE A 60 -14.54 -24.13 1.79
N VAL A 61 -13.99 -23.64 0.67
CA VAL A 61 -12.56 -23.44 0.50
C VAL A 61 -12.31 -21.95 0.33
N LEU A 62 -11.61 -21.36 1.29
CA LEU A 62 -11.11 -19.99 1.20
C LEU A 62 -9.81 -19.98 0.43
N THR A 63 -9.71 -19.06 -0.52
CA THR A 63 -8.52 -18.87 -1.35
C THR A 63 -8.18 -17.40 -1.39
N TRP A 64 -6.92 -17.04 -1.13
CA TRP A 64 -6.45 -15.67 -1.26
C TRP A 64 -5.07 -15.62 -1.89
N ARG A 65 -4.69 -14.43 -2.35
CA ARG A 65 -3.33 -14.17 -2.84
C ARG A 65 -2.59 -13.33 -1.83
N GLU A 66 -1.37 -13.75 -1.53
CA GLU A 66 -0.49 -13.05 -0.62
C GLU A 66 0.92 -13.11 -1.17
N ALA A 67 1.54 -11.96 -1.40
CA ALA A 67 2.87 -11.86 -2.01
C ALA A 67 3.03 -12.72 -3.28
N GLY A 68 1.99 -12.73 -4.14
CA GLY A 68 1.96 -13.49 -5.38
C GLY A 68 1.72 -14.99 -5.24
N ARG A 69 1.64 -15.54 -4.02
CA ARG A 69 1.34 -16.95 -3.74
C ARG A 69 -0.16 -17.15 -3.52
N LYS A 70 -0.70 -18.24 -4.04
CA LYS A 70 -2.09 -18.67 -3.80
C LYS A 70 -2.12 -19.47 -2.50
N ASN A 71 -2.75 -18.92 -1.47
CA ASN A 71 -2.99 -19.60 -0.21
C ASN A 71 -4.40 -20.19 -0.20
N ARG A 72 -4.60 -21.21 0.62
CA ARG A 72 -5.86 -21.94 0.75
C ARG A 72 -6.11 -22.30 2.20
N ARG A 73 -7.37 -22.20 2.62
CA ARG A 73 -7.85 -22.71 3.91
C ARG A 73 -9.19 -23.39 3.79
N ASP A 74 -9.32 -24.53 4.43
CA ASP A 74 -10.54 -25.33 4.42
C ASP A 74 -11.45 -24.91 5.58
N VAL A 75 -12.73 -24.68 5.30
CA VAL A 75 -13.73 -24.28 6.30
C VAL A 75 -14.78 -25.37 6.43
N TYR A 76 -15.00 -25.82 7.65
CA TYR A 76 -15.95 -26.87 7.99
C TYR A 76 -17.04 -26.32 8.90
N LEU A 77 -18.29 -26.52 8.49
CA LEU A 77 -19.45 -26.15 9.28
C LEU A 77 -19.84 -27.30 10.20
N ARG A 78 -20.12 -26.96 11.45
CA ARG A 78 -20.49 -27.94 12.47
C ARG A 78 -21.71 -27.44 13.26
N PRO A 79 -22.71 -28.30 13.50
CA PRO A 79 -23.86 -27.94 14.33
C PRO A 79 -23.44 -27.48 15.73
N SER A 80 -22.44 -28.13 16.32
CA SER A 80 -21.84 -27.79 17.61
C SER A 80 -20.37 -28.19 17.66
N LEU A 81 -19.55 -27.46 18.42
CA LEU A 81 -18.13 -27.80 18.59
C LEU A 81 -17.90 -29.07 19.41
N ALA A 82 -18.80 -29.36 20.35
CA ALA A 82 -18.78 -30.61 21.12
C ALA A 82 -18.86 -31.85 20.22
N SER A 83 -19.62 -31.78 19.12
CA SER A 83 -19.74 -32.89 18.17
C SER A 83 -18.44 -33.18 17.41
N THR A 84 -17.66 -32.13 17.10
CA THR A 84 -16.39 -32.21 16.38
C THR A 84 -15.30 -32.86 17.23
N LEU A 85 -15.26 -32.52 18.52
CA LEU A 85 -14.31 -33.11 19.48
C LEU A 85 -14.63 -34.57 19.74
N ALA A 86 -15.92 -34.91 19.91
CA ALA A 86 -16.35 -36.28 20.13
C ALA A 86 -16.03 -37.22 18.95
N ALA A 87 -16.00 -36.71 17.72
CA ALA A 87 -15.74 -37.49 16.50
C ALA A 87 -14.24 -37.70 16.20
N ARG A 88 -13.32 -37.07 16.93
CA ARG A 88 -11.87 -37.01 16.63
C ARG A 88 -11.54 -36.49 15.23
N ASP A 89 -12.45 -35.71 14.63
CA ASP A 89 -12.28 -35.11 13.29
C ASP A 89 -10.93 -34.38 13.20
N LEU A 90 -10.56 -33.64 14.26
CA LEU A 90 -9.34 -32.83 14.37
C LEU A 90 -8.03 -33.60 14.10
N GLN A 91 -7.95 -34.88 14.51
CA GLN A 91 -6.75 -35.68 14.27
C GLN A 91 -6.51 -35.95 12.78
N SER A 92 -7.58 -35.95 11.98
CA SER A 92 -7.52 -36.28 10.55
C SER A 92 -7.32 -35.06 9.65
N ILE A 93 -7.80 -33.88 10.07
CA ILE A 93 -7.76 -32.65 9.26
C ILE A 93 -6.81 -31.58 9.81
N GLY A 94 -6.23 -31.75 11.01
CA GLY A 94 -5.42 -30.72 11.69
C GLY A 94 -4.17 -30.27 10.92
N SER A 95 -3.67 -31.07 9.97
CA SER A 95 -2.48 -30.74 9.18
C SER A 95 -2.70 -29.64 8.13
N THR A 96 -3.96 -29.34 7.76
CA THR A 96 -4.30 -28.32 6.75
C THR A 96 -4.67 -26.97 7.35
N ALA A 97 -4.42 -26.76 8.66
CA ALA A 97 -4.81 -25.57 9.41
C ALA A 97 -6.29 -25.16 9.19
N PRO A 98 -7.26 -26.08 9.34
CA PRO A 98 -8.65 -25.82 8.97
C PRO A 98 -9.34 -24.79 9.88
N VAL A 99 -10.45 -24.23 9.42
CA VAL A 99 -11.40 -23.46 10.23
C VAL A 99 -12.61 -24.33 10.52
N LEU A 100 -12.95 -24.48 11.80
CA LEU A 100 -14.16 -25.15 12.27
C LEU A 100 -15.12 -24.09 12.81
N LEU A 101 -16.27 -23.93 12.14
CA LEU A 101 -17.29 -22.94 12.51
C LEU A 101 -18.51 -23.63 13.12
N ALA A 102 -18.80 -23.26 14.37
CA ALA A 102 -20.02 -23.63 15.06
C ALA A 102 -21.20 -22.79 14.57
N LEU A 103 -22.28 -23.43 14.16
CA LEU A 103 -23.49 -22.73 13.69
C LEU A 103 -24.36 -22.17 14.82
N ARG A 104 -24.26 -22.72 16.03
CA ARG A 104 -25.08 -22.32 17.18
C ARG A 104 -24.29 -21.43 18.13
N ARG A 105 -24.85 -20.27 18.48
CA ARG A 105 -24.23 -19.27 19.38
C ARG A 105 -23.81 -19.85 20.73
N SER A 106 -24.66 -20.69 21.34
CA SER A 106 -24.42 -21.31 22.65
C SER A 106 -23.25 -22.29 22.69
N ASP A 107 -22.73 -22.74 21.53
CA ASP A 107 -21.62 -23.70 21.48
C ASP A 107 -20.26 -23.02 21.23
N SER A 108 -20.24 -21.70 21.05
CA SER A 108 -19.04 -20.93 20.68
C SER A 108 -18.19 -20.45 21.88
N GLY A 109 -18.77 -20.45 23.09
CA GLY A 109 -18.11 -19.97 24.32
C GLY A 109 -17.69 -21.05 25.32
N ASP A 110 -18.28 -22.26 25.27
CA ASP A 110 -18.22 -23.23 26.37
C ASP A 110 -17.19 -24.36 26.18
N LEU A 111 -16.24 -24.25 25.24
CA LEU A 111 -15.14 -25.19 25.17
C LEU A 111 -14.12 -24.95 26.31
N GLU A 112 -14.48 -25.36 27.51
CA GLU A 112 -13.62 -25.28 28.68
C GLU A 112 -12.78 -26.56 28.90
N GLY A 113 -11.63 -26.40 29.56
CA GLY A 113 -10.87 -27.51 30.13
C GLY A 113 -10.24 -28.47 29.13
N GLU A 114 -10.75 -29.70 29.03
CA GLU A 114 -10.19 -30.79 28.23
C GLU A 114 -10.39 -30.58 26.73
N ALA A 115 -11.54 -30.05 26.33
CA ALA A 115 -11.87 -29.76 24.93
C ALA A 115 -10.87 -28.80 24.27
N ARG A 116 -10.51 -27.71 24.98
CA ARG A 116 -9.53 -26.74 24.51
C ARG A 116 -8.12 -27.35 24.44
N ARG A 117 -7.77 -28.20 25.41
CA ARG A 117 -6.50 -28.95 25.41
C ARG A 117 -6.42 -29.90 24.22
N ASP A 118 -7.51 -30.60 23.90
CA ASP A 118 -7.57 -31.51 22.76
C ASP A 118 -7.32 -30.79 21.43
N VAL A 119 -7.89 -29.59 21.23
CA VAL A 119 -7.63 -28.75 20.03
C VAL A 119 -6.16 -28.37 19.95
N VAL A 120 -5.60 -27.85 21.05
CA VAL A 120 -4.20 -27.41 21.11
C VAL A 120 -3.24 -28.57 20.86
N GLU A 121 -3.54 -29.76 21.38
CA GLU A 121 -2.69 -30.95 21.24
C GLU A 121 -2.78 -31.58 19.84
N HIS A 122 -3.98 -31.72 19.29
CA HIS A 122 -4.19 -32.52 18.07
C HIS A 122 -4.31 -31.69 16.79
N ALA A 123 -4.59 -30.39 16.90
CA ALA A 123 -4.75 -29.49 15.77
C ALA A 123 -4.29 -28.06 16.13
N PRO A 124 -3.00 -27.86 16.46
CA PRO A 124 -2.47 -26.59 16.97
C PRO A 124 -2.61 -25.41 15.99
N ASN A 125 -2.87 -25.69 14.71
CA ASN A 125 -3.03 -24.71 13.64
C ASN A 125 -4.48 -24.54 13.18
N ALA A 126 -5.42 -25.32 13.74
CA ALA A 126 -6.83 -25.16 13.41
C ALA A 126 -7.43 -23.97 14.15
N LEU A 127 -8.31 -23.22 13.48
CA LEU A 127 -9.17 -22.24 14.12
C LEU A 127 -10.49 -22.89 14.50
N VAL A 128 -10.91 -22.75 15.74
CA VAL A 128 -12.19 -23.22 16.26
C VAL A 128 -12.95 -22.03 16.82
N THR A 129 -14.06 -21.67 16.19
CA THR A 129 -14.88 -20.53 16.61
C THR A 129 -16.35 -20.73 16.21
N GLY A 130 -17.24 -19.82 16.57
CA GLY A 130 -18.64 -19.86 16.20
C GLY A 130 -19.06 -18.65 15.37
N VAL A 131 -20.09 -18.82 14.54
CA VAL A 131 -20.58 -17.74 13.68
C VAL A 131 -21.06 -16.54 14.50
N GLY A 132 -21.75 -16.78 15.63
CA GLY A 132 -22.16 -15.68 16.51
C GLY A 132 -21.00 -14.85 17.08
N ALA A 133 -19.83 -15.44 17.31
CA ALA A 133 -18.66 -14.69 17.77
C ALA A 133 -18.04 -13.85 16.63
N LEU A 134 -18.09 -14.35 15.39
CA LEU A 134 -17.65 -13.61 14.21
C LEU A 134 -18.58 -12.42 13.92
N ASP A 135 -19.89 -12.66 13.97
CA ASP A 135 -20.95 -11.65 13.77
C ASP A 135 -20.88 -10.51 14.79
N GLU A 136 -20.61 -10.81 16.06
CA GLU A 136 -20.35 -9.79 17.09
C GLU A 136 -19.10 -8.94 16.77
N PHE A 137 -18.10 -9.52 16.12
CA PHE A 137 -16.84 -8.85 15.78
C PHE A 137 -16.89 -8.03 14.48
N THR A 138 -17.77 -8.41 13.54
CA THR A 138 -18.03 -7.70 12.29
C THR A 138 -19.10 -6.62 12.43
N GLY A 139 -20.08 -6.81 13.33
CA GLY A 139 -21.26 -5.95 13.50
C GLY A 139 -21.02 -4.56 14.11
N ASP A 140 -19.84 -4.28 14.66
CA ASP A 140 -19.49 -2.94 15.12
C ASP A 140 -18.94 -2.08 13.97
N ASP A 141 -19.57 -0.91 13.76
CA ASP A 141 -19.28 0.12 12.74
C ASP A 141 -17.92 0.83 12.94
N ASP A 142 -17.09 0.39 13.90
CA ASP A 142 -15.74 0.91 14.18
C ASP A 142 -14.71 0.47 13.11
N LEU A 143 -15.08 0.56 11.84
CA LEU A 143 -14.18 0.44 10.69
C LEU A 143 -13.05 1.49 10.70
N ASP A 144 -13.14 2.48 11.59
CA ASP A 144 -12.15 3.53 11.76
C ASP A 144 -10.91 3.07 12.56
N GLU A 145 -10.94 1.90 13.22
CA GLU A 145 -9.79 1.36 13.94
C GLU A 145 -8.88 0.48 13.06
N PRO A 146 -7.60 0.87 12.85
CA PRO A 146 -6.74 0.20 11.88
C PRO A 146 -6.43 -1.23 12.31
N LEU A 147 -6.18 -1.49 13.60
CA LEU A 147 -5.87 -2.85 14.08
C LEU A 147 -7.06 -3.79 13.91
N GLN A 148 -8.29 -3.32 14.17
CA GLN A 148 -9.49 -4.14 13.96
C GLN A 148 -9.68 -4.48 12.48
N ALA A 149 -9.50 -3.48 11.60
CA ALA A 149 -9.53 -3.68 10.15
C ALA A 149 -8.46 -4.65 9.64
N LEU A 150 -7.30 -4.74 10.32
CA LEU A 150 -6.25 -5.74 10.03
C LEU A 150 -6.55 -7.13 10.62
N VAL A 151 -7.14 -7.19 11.81
CA VAL A 151 -7.47 -8.44 12.51
C VAL A 151 -8.54 -9.24 11.77
N ARG A 152 -9.60 -8.57 11.27
CA ARG A 152 -10.73 -9.23 10.55
C ARG A 152 -10.28 -10.19 9.44
N PRO A 153 -9.53 -9.76 8.42
CA PRO A 153 -9.08 -10.66 7.36
C PRO A 153 -8.04 -11.68 7.86
N ASN A 154 -7.21 -11.30 8.84
CA ASN A 154 -6.22 -12.22 9.41
C ASN A 154 -6.87 -13.33 10.26
N LEU A 155 -8.07 -13.13 10.81
CA LEU A 155 -8.76 -14.11 11.64
C LEU A 155 -9.07 -15.38 10.83
N VAL A 156 -9.71 -15.22 9.68
CA VAL A 156 -10.05 -16.34 8.80
C VAL A 156 -8.83 -16.90 8.09
N ARG A 157 -7.84 -16.08 7.71
CA ARG A 157 -6.62 -16.54 7.02
C ARG A 157 -5.63 -17.25 7.93
N GLY A 158 -5.46 -16.75 9.15
CA GLY A 158 -4.36 -17.11 10.04
C GLY A 158 -4.73 -17.30 11.50
N GLY A 159 -5.97 -17.11 11.93
CA GLY A 159 -6.38 -17.41 13.32
C GLY A 159 -6.16 -18.89 13.67
N ARG A 160 -5.93 -19.22 14.93
CA ARG A 160 -5.73 -20.59 15.43
C ARG A 160 -6.21 -20.74 16.87
N GLY A 161 -6.34 -21.98 17.31
CA GLY A 161 -6.84 -22.33 18.63
C GLY A 161 -8.34 -22.12 18.74
N VAL A 162 -8.82 -22.02 19.98
CA VAL A 162 -10.24 -21.78 20.28
C VAL A 162 -10.44 -20.29 20.55
N ILE A 163 -11.23 -19.64 19.71
CA ILE A 163 -11.50 -18.20 19.78
C ILE A 163 -13.00 -18.00 20.07
N SER A 164 -13.29 -17.41 21.24
CA SER A 164 -14.62 -17.01 21.68
C SER A 164 -14.88 -15.51 21.45
N GLY A 165 -16.13 -15.07 21.62
CA GLY A 165 -16.49 -13.64 21.55
C GLY A 165 -15.68 -12.76 22.52
N ASP A 166 -15.42 -13.24 23.74
CA ASP A 166 -14.57 -12.52 24.71
C ASP A 166 -13.12 -12.36 24.22
N THR A 167 -12.59 -13.37 23.52
CA THR A 167 -11.24 -13.33 22.96
C THR A 167 -11.17 -12.32 21.81
N LEU A 168 -12.19 -12.29 20.94
CA LEU A 168 -12.31 -11.31 19.85
C LEU A 168 -12.50 -9.88 20.39
N SER A 169 -13.29 -9.72 21.44
CA SER A 169 -13.48 -8.44 22.13
C SER A 169 -12.17 -7.92 22.72
N SER A 170 -11.27 -8.82 23.14
CA SER A 170 -9.94 -8.46 23.64
C SER A 170 -8.94 -8.10 22.53
N LEU A 171 -9.23 -8.46 21.26
CA LEU A 171 -8.45 -8.03 20.09
C LEU A 171 -8.86 -6.65 19.58
N HIS A 172 -10.00 -6.10 20.06
CA HIS A 172 -10.37 -4.72 19.82
C HIS A 172 -9.54 -3.82 20.75
N VAL A 173 -8.79 -2.90 20.13
CA VAL A 173 -7.80 -2.06 20.81
C VAL A 173 -8.03 -0.62 20.40
N PRO A 174 -8.85 0.12 21.16
CA PRO A 174 -9.13 1.50 20.84
C PRO A 174 -7.88 2.35 21.03
N LEU A 175 -7.42 2.95 19.94
CA LEU A 175 -6.24 3.81 19.90
C LEU A 175 -6.66 5.28 20.02
N THR A 176 -6.20 5.92 21.08
CA THR A 176 -6.59 7.30 21.43
C THR A 176 -5.60 8.37 20.97
N GLY A 177 -4.44 7.97 20.44
CA GLY A 177 -3.40 8.89 19.97
C GLY A 177 -2.45 9.38 21.05
N GLY A 178 -2.20 8.57 22.07
CA GLY A 178 -1.41 8.97 23.23
C GLY A 178 -0.49 7.88 23.76
N SER A 179 0.39 8.23 24.69
CA SER A 179 1.30 7.28 25.35
C SER A 179 0.58 6.14 26.08
N ASP A 180 -0.70 6.33 26.42
CA ASP A 180 -1.56 5.33 27.05
C ASP A 180 -1.92 4.17 26.10
N ASP A 181 -1.67 4.33 24.79
CA ASP A 181 -1.89 3.28 23.80
C ASP A 181 -0.75 2.23 23.81
N ILE A 182 0.45 2.57 24.30
CA ILE A 182 1.62 1.66 24.29
C ILE A 182 1.35 0.35 25.05
N PRO A 183 0.88 0.36 26.32
CA PRO A 183 0.59 -0.89 27.02
C PRO A 183 -0.53 -1.70 26.35
N ARG A 184 -1.44 -1.04 25.62
CA ARG A 184 -2.49 -1.72 24.86
C ARG A 184 -1.94 -2.42 23.62
N LEU A 185 -1.02 -1.77 22.90
CA LEU A 185 -0.31 -2.35 21.76
C LEU A 185 0.58 -3.53 22.17
N GLU A 186 1.23 -3.45 23.34
CA GLU A 186 1.99 -4.58 23.90
C GLU A 186 1.09 -5.77 24.26
N ALA A 187 -0.04 -5.51 24.93
CA ALA A 187 -1.03 -6.52 25.28
C ALA A 187 -1.64 -7.18 24.01
N PHE A 188 -1.90 -6.37 22.99
CA PHE A 188 -2.34 -6.83 21.68
C PHE A 188 -1.32 -7.78 21.05
N GLY A 189 -0.04 -7.42 21.02
CA GLY A 189 1.02 -8.27 20.47
C GLY A 189 1.11 -9.62 21.20
N ALA A 190 0.98 -9.63 22.52
CA ALA A 190 0.94 -10.87 23.29
C ALA A 190 -0.26 -11.76 22.91
N LEU A 191 -1.45 -11.17 22.82
CA LEU A 191 -2.67 -11.89 22.43
C LEU A 191 -2.59 -12.44 21.00
N VAL A 192 -2.04 -11.65 20.08
CA VAL A 192 -1.87 -12.01 18.67
C VAL A 192 -1.01 -13.27 18.51
N ARG A 193 0.10 -13.39 19.26
CA ARG A 193 0.95 -14.60 19.21
C ARG A 193 0.21 -15.87 19.62
N ASP A 194 -0.73 -15.75 20.54
CA ASP A 194 -1.48 -16.88 21.07
C ASP A 194 -2.59 -17.32 20.12
N VAL A 195 -3.24 -16.38 19.43
CA VAL A 195 -4.46 -16.64 18.64
C VAL A 195 -4.24 -16.66 17.13
N PHE A 196 -3.06 -16.33 16.62
CA PHE A 196 -2.71 -16.40 15.19
C PHE A 196 -1.55 -17.34 14.91
N LEU A 197 -1.53 -17.91 13.70
CA LEU A 197 -0.39 -18.60 13.11
C LEU A 197 0.83 -17.67 13.06
N PRO A 198 2.07 -18.19 13.12
CA PRO A 198 3.28 -17.37 13.22
C PRO A 198 3.38 -16.27 12.16
N ASP A 199 3.04 -16.57 10.91
CA ASP A 199 3.13 -15.60 9.81
C ASP A 199 2.13 -14.44 9.98
N ALA A 200 0.89 -14.74 10.34
CA ALA A 200 -0.14 -13.74 10.59
C ALA A 200 0.15 -12.94 11.86
N ALA A 201 0.62 -13.61 12.91
CA ALA A 201 1.02 -12.97 14.15
C ALA A 201 2.13 -11.95 13.92
N THR A 202 3.19 -12.35 13.20
CA THR A 202 4.33 -11.48 12.89
C THR A 202 3.90 -10.21 12.14
N ARG A 203 2.94 -10.31 11.20
CA ARG A 203 2.44 -9.14 10.46
C ARG A 203 1.59 -8.21 11.33
N LEU A 204 0.69 -8.76 12.13
CA LEU A 204 -0.13 -7.96 13.05
C LEU A 204 0.73 -7.27 14.13
N GLU A 205 1.74 -7.96 14.66
CA GLU A 205 2.73 -7.37 15.56
C GLU A 205 3.52 -6.26 14.87
N ARG A 206 3.93 -6.46 13.62
CA ARG A 206 4.62 -5.40 12.84
C ARG A 206 3.73 -4.19 12.65
N ALA A 207 2.45 -4.39 12.32
CA ALA A 207 1.50 -3.29 12.19
C ALA A 207 1.35 -2.53 13.52
N ALA A 208 1.22 -3.23 14.63
CA ALA A 208 1.18 -2.63 15.96
C ALA A 208 2.47 -1.84 16.28
N GLN A 209 3.64 -2.39 15.94
CA GLN A 209 4.93 -1.70 16.11
C GLN A 209 5.02 -0.42 15.24
N ILE A 210 4.55 -0.46 13.99
CA ILE A 210 4.55 0.73 13.13
C ILE A 210 3.60 1.79 13.70
N LEU A 211 2.45 1.39 14.23
CA LEU A 211 1.55 2.32 14.93
C LEU A 211 2.20 2.90 16.18
N GLU A 212 2.86 2.08 16.99
CA GLU A 212 3.57 2.52 18.20
C GLU A 212 4.64 3.56 17.88
N VAL A 213 5.54 3.27 16.92
CA VAL A 213 6.58 4.20 16.51
C VAL A 213 5.98 5.44 15.84
N GLY A 214 4.92 5.26 15.05
CA GLY A 214 4.20 6.36 14.42
C GLY A 214 3.64 7.35 15.45
N LEU A 215 3.04 6.86 16.54
CA LEU A 215 2.43 7.68 17.57
C LEU A 215 3.43 8.24 18.58
N THR A 216 4.52 7.53 18.87
CA THR A 216 5.52 7.95 19.86
C THR A 216 6.65 8.79 19.25
N GLY A 217 6.94 8.60 17.97
CA GLY A 217 8.12 9.13 17.30
C GLY A 217 9.44 8.46 17.70
N ASP A 218 9.42 7.42 18.56
CA ASP A 218 10.64 6.72 18.97
C ASP A 218 11.09 5.71 17.90
N VAL A 219 11.92 6.20 16.98
CA VAL A 219 12.49 5.41 15.88
C VAL A 219 13.57 4.42 16.34
N SER A 220 13.98 4.43 17.62
CA SER A 220 15.00 3.51 18.15
C SER A 220 14.60 2.03 17.99
N GLY A 221 13.30 1.75 18.02
CA GLY A 221 12.74 0.41 17.81
C GLY A 221 12.75 -0.07 16.35
N LEU A 222 12.99 0.81 15.37
CA LEU A 222 13.01 0.46 13.94
C LEU A 222 14.36 -0.12 13.48
N SER A 223 15.38 -0.12 14.34
CA SER A 223 16.78 -0.43 14.01
C SER A 223 17.07 -1.92 13.71
N LEU A 224 16.05 -2.75 13.50
CA LEU A 224 16.21 -4.18 13.21
C LEU A 224 15.79 -4.46 11.76
N SER A 225 16.80 -4.82 10.94
CA SER A 225 16.67 -5.51 9.63
C SER A 225 16.66 -4.65 8.36
N LEU A 226 17.74 -3.91 8.08
CA LEU A 226 18.06 -3.40 6.73
C LEU A 226 19.08 -4.25 5.96
N ASP A 227 19.67 -5.27 6.60
CA ASP A 227 20.58 -6.22 5.97
C ASP A 227 19.89 -7.60 5.90
N ASP A 228 19.53 -8.07 4.69
CA ASP A 228 19.70 -9.46 4.20
C ASP A 228 18.61 -9.94 3.20
N ASP A 229 19.12 -10.58 2.13
CA ASP A 229 18.55 -11.56 1.18
C ASP A 229 17.05 -11.46 0.76
N PRO A 230 16.73 -11.16 -0.51
CA PRO A 230 15.35 -11.11 -1.03
C PRO A 230 14.57 -12.43 -0.92
N ALA A 231 15.24 -13.57 -0.73
CA ALA A 231 14.55 -14.85 -0.52
C ALA A 231 13.98 -15.03 0.90
N ASP A 232 14.51 -14.31 1.90
CA ASP A 232 14.09 -14.33 3.31
C ASP A 232 13.01 -13.27 3.62
N GLU A 233 12.72 -12.36 2.69
CA GLU A 233 11.75 -11.25 2.84
C GLU A 233 10.29 -11.71 3.02
N LEU A 234 9.94 -12.89 2.51
CA LEU A 234 8.61 -13.49 2.66
C LEU A 234 8.35 -14.06 4.08
N VAL A 235 9.41 -14.27 4.87
CA VAL A 235 9.34 -14.92 6.19
C VAL A 235 9.47 -13.90 7.34
N ARG A 236 9.89 -12.65 7.09
CA ARG A 236 10.25 -11.67 8.14
C ARG A 236 9.29 -10.46 8.31
N GLY A 237 7.99 -10.65 8.05
CA GLY A 237 6.98 -9.70 8.54
C GLY A 237 6.83 -8.39 7.77
N ARG A 238 7.07 -8.39 6.44
CA ARG A 238 6.56 -7.31 5.58
C ARG A 238 5.02 -7.33 5.56
N LEU A 239 4.41 -6.15 5.61
CA LEU A 239 2.98 -6.01 5.47
C LEU A 239 2.52 -6.27 4.02
N SER A 240 1.46 -7.05 3.88
CA SER A 240 0.76 -7.35 2.62
C SER A 240 0.02 -6.14 2.06
N ASP A 241 -0.43 -6.22 0.79
CA ASP A 241 -1.11 -5.09 0.12
C ASP A 241 -2.34 -4.64 0.89
N VAL A 242 -3.12 -5.61 1.36
CA VAL A 242 -4.31 -5.39 2.17
C VAL A 242 -3.95 -4.67 3.48
N GLU A 243 -2.89 -5.10 4.15
CA GLU A 243 -2.49 -4.51 5.43
C GLU A 243 -1.99 -3.06 5.25
N MET A 244 -1.24 -2.80 4.17
CA MET A 244 -0.81 -1.45 3.82
C MET A 244 -1.97 -0.55 3.38
N GLU A 245 -3.02 -1.11 2.77
CA GLU A 245 -4.19 -0.36 2.32
C GLU A 245 -5.05 0.15 3.48
N VAL A 246 -4.97 -0.52 4.63
CA VAL A 246 -5.57 -0.08 5.89
C VAL A 246 -4.63 0.88 6.63
N LEU A 247 -3.37 0.47 6.81
CA LEU A 247 -2.44 1.17 7.71
C LEU A 247 -2.00 2.53 7.15
N LEU A 248 -1.71 2.61 5.85
CA LEU A 248 -1.12 3.81 5.27
C LEU A 248 -2.09 5.01 5.26
N PRO A 249 -3.35 4.88 4.82
CA PRO A 249 -4.32 5.97 4.92
C PRO A 249 -4.53 6.45 6.35
N TYR A 250 -4.60 5.51 7.30
CA TYR A 250 -4.74 5.83 8.71
C TYR A 250 -3.57 6.69 9.21
N LEU A 251 -2.33 6.26 9.00
CA LEU A 251 -1.13 6.99 9.42
C LEU A 251 -1.05 8.40 8.81
N LEU A 252 -1.44 8.55 7.55
CA LEU A 252 -1.37 9.83 6.82
C LEU A 252 -2.51 10.79 7.14
N SER A 253 -3.67 10.27 7.57
CA SER A 253 -4.83 11.09 7.96
C SER A 253 -4.66 11.75 9.33
N ARG A 254 -3.73 11.24 10.15
CA ARG A 254 -3.54 11.62 11.55
C ARG A 254 -2.47 12.68 11.72
N ALA A 255 -2.80 13.72 12.48
CA ALA A 255 -1.89 14.84 12.74
C ALA A 255 -0.88 14.58 13.86
N ASP A 256 -1.15 13.59 14.72
CA ASP A 256 -0.34 13.17 15.86
C ASP A 256 0.72 12.12 15.49
N VAL A 257 0.69 11.59 14.26
CA VAL A 257 1.74 10.71 13.74
C VAL A 257 3.01 11.53 13.48
N THR A 258 4.16 10.93 13.85
CA THR A 258 5.47 11.54 13.70
C THR A 258 5.79 11.97 12.27
N ARG A 259 6.51 13.09 12.13
CA ARG A 259 7.06 13.56 10.85
C ARG A 259 8.53 13.18 10.65
N GLU A 260 9.08 12.32 11.51
CA GLU A 260 10.46 11.87 11.44
C GLU A 260 10.75 11.14 10.12
N PRO A 261 11.72 11.61 9.30
CA PRO A 261 12.01 10.99 8.01
C PRO A 261 12.42 9.52 8.10
N ALA A 262 13.09 9.11 9.19
CA ALA A 262 13.51 7.72 9.38
C ALA A 262 12.31 6.77 9.51
N PHE A 263 11.23 7.19 10.17
CA PHE A 263 9.99 6.41 10.26
C PHE A 263 9.36 6.23 8.88
N TRP A 264 9.19 7.32 8.13
CA TRP A 264 8.58 7.27 6.80
C TRP A 264 9.45 6.56 5.76
N SER A 265 10.78 6.60 5.91
CA SER A 265 11.71 5.78 5.11
C SER A 265 11.55 4.30 5.42
N HIS A 266 11.38 3.92 6.69
CA HIS A 266 11.09 2.54 7.07
C HIS A 266 9.73 2.08 6.49
N VAL A 267 8.67 2.87 6.66
CA VAL A 267 7.35 2.59 6.05
C VAL A 267 7.47 2.45 4.53
N GLY A 268 8.18 3.36 3.88
CA GLY A 268 8.37 3.35 2.44
C GLY A 268 9.27 2.23 1.91
N SER A 269 10.16 1.66 2.73
CA SER A 269 10.98 0.50 2.35
C SER A 269 10.17 -0.80 2.20
N MET A 270 8.95 -0.83 2.74
CA MET A 270 7.99 -1.92 2.54
C MET A 270 7.15 -1.74 1.27
N LEU A 271 7.28 -0.61 0.58
CA LEU A 271 6.48 -0.25 -0.59
C LEU A 271 7.38 0.14 -1.76
N ASP A 272 6.78 0.17 -2.95
CA ASP A 272 7.32 0.85 -4.11
C ASP A 272 6.24 1.75 -4.73
N LEU A 273 6.64 2.56 -5.71
CA LEU A 273 5.71 3.48 -6.38
C LEU A 273 4.59 2.74 -7.13
N GLU A 274 4.88 1.56 -7.71
CA GLU A 274 3.89 0.77 -8.44
C GLU A 274 2.79 0.25 -7.49
N ARG A 275 3.19 -0.21 -6.31
CA ARG A 275 2.29 -0.65 -5.24
C ARG A 275 1.44 0.50 -4.72
N LEU A 276 2.04 1.67 -4.47
CA LEU A 276 1.31 2.87 -4.09
C LEU A 276 0.26 3.25 -5.16
N GLU A 277 0.63 3.14 -6.44
CA GLU A 277 -0.23 3.40 -7.59
C GLU A 277 -1.36 2.39 -7.82
N ARG A 278 -1.32 1.24 -7.15
CA ARG A 278 -2.43 0.27 -7.11
C ARG A 278 -3.44 0.62 -6.03
N MET A 279 -3.04 1.37 -5.02
CA MET A 279 -3.83 1.76 -3.84
C MET A 279 -4.37 3.20 -3.95
N THR A 280 -4.58 3.69 -5.17
CA THR A 280 -4.91 5.12 -5.39
C THR A 280 -6.25 5.51 -4.78
N ASP A 281 -7.20 4.58 -4.71
CA ASP A 281 -8.56 4.87 -4.29
C ASP A 281 -8.62 5.14 -2.78
N SER A 282 -7.83 4.42 -1.96
CA SER A 282 -7.70 4.65 -0.52
C SER A 282 -6.81 5.84 -0.15
N LEU A 283 -5.92 6.26 -1.05
CA LEU A 283 -4.98 7.37 -0.81
C LEU A 283 -5.44 8.72 -1.39
N THR A 284 -6.58 8.75 -2.07
CA THR A 284 -7.09 9.97 -2.71
C THR A 284 -7.47 11.02 -1.66
N GLY A 285 -6.94 12.24 -1.80
CA GLY A 285 -7.21 13.35 -0.89
C GLY A 285 -6.26 13.48 0.30
N LEU A 286 -5.36 12.50 0.50
CA LEU A 286 -4.36 12.53 1.57
C LEU A 286 -3.09 13.28 1.16
N ASP A 287 -2.36 13.78 2.16
CA ASP A 287 -1.03 14.36 2.01
C ASP A 287 0.02 13.25 2.11
N LEU A 288 0.65 12.92 0.97
CA LEU A 288 1.69 11.89 0.88
C LEU A 288 3.10 12.43 1.11
N THR A 289 3.26 13.75 1.34
CA THR A 289 4.55 14.43 1.46
C THR A 289 5.52 13.76 2.43
N PRO A 290 5.14 13.36 3.67
CA PRO A 290 6.10 12.73 4.58
C PRO A 290 6.64 11.39 4.04
N LEU A 291 5.77 10.60 3.41
CA LEU A 291 6.14 9.32 2.79
C LEU A 291 7.04 9.53 1.56
N ILE A 292 6.64 10.42 0.65
CA ILE A 292 7.39 10.64 -0.59
C ILE A 292 8.76 11.23 -0.30
N ASN A 293 8.83 12.30 0.50
CA ASN A 293 10.09 13.00 0.76
C ASN A 293 11.13 12.08 1.43
N ALA A 294 10.69 11.17 2.31
CA ALA A 294 11.57 10.19 2.93
C ALA A 294 12.07 9.09 1.97
N ASN A 295 11.45 8.93 0.80
CA ASN A 295 11.73 7.83 -0.15
C ASN A 295 12.08 8.32 -1.57
N LEU A 296 12.30 9.63 -1.77
CA LEU A 296 12.63 10.23 -3.08
C LEU A 296 13.81 9.58 -3.80
N SER A 297 14.81 9.12 -3.04
CA SER A 297 16.01 8.47 -3.59
C SER A 297 15.87 6.95 -3.70
N ALA A 298 14.93 6.34 -2.98
CA ALA A 298 14.75 4.88 -2.91
C ALA A 298 13.72 4.39 -3.92
N TRP A 299 12.65 5.15 -4.14
CA TRP A 299 11.59 4.77 -5.05
C TRP A 299 11.92 5.15 -6.48
N ALA A 300 11.59 4.25 -7.41
CA ALA A 300 11.84 4.44 -8.82
C ALA A 300 10.56 4.78 -9.59
N ALA A 301 10.71 5.62 -10.61
CA ALA A 301 9.67 5.98 -11.56
C ALA A 301 10.21 5.89 -13.00
N THR A 302 9.28 5.78 -13.96
CA THR A 302 9.62 5.63 -15.37
C THR A 302 9.23 6.85 -16.19
N ARG A 303 8.24 7.63 -15.75
CA ARG A 303 7.72 8.75 -16.54
C ARG A 303 7.28 9.91 -15.68
N ALA A 304 7.57 11.12 -16.15
CA ALA A 304 7.13 12.37 -15.55
C ALA A 304 6.54 13.32 -16.60
N PHE A 305 5.55 14.10 -16.19
CA PHE A 305 4.80 15.03 -17.04
C PHE A 305 4.56 16.34 -16.30
N LEU A 306 4.82 17.48 -16.95
CA LEU A 306 4.65 18.81 -16.35
C LEU A 306 3.44 19.52 -16.98
N ALA A 307 2.44 19.83 -16.16
CA ALA A 307 1.21 20.48 -16.58
C ALA A 307 1.10 21.89 -16.00
N ALA A 308 0.79 22.89 -16.82
CA ALA A 308 0.38 24.20 -16.32
C ALA A 308 -1.00 24.10 -15.64
N THR A 309 -1.13 24.67 -14.45
CA THR A 309 -2.37 24.66 -13.65
C THR A 309 -3.30 25.84 -13.93
N GLY A 310 -2.83 26.87 -14.64
CA GLY A 310 -3.64 27.99 -15.15
C GLY A 310 -4.07 29.03 -14.10
N GLU A 311 -3.98 28.70 -12.81
CA GLU A 311 -4.37 29.56 -11.70
C GLU A 311 -3.19 29.68 -10.74
N ALA A 312 -2.66 30.89 -10.56
CA ALA A 312 -1.61 31.18 -9.58
C ALA A 312 -2.25 31.13 -8.17
N ALA A 313 -2.28 29.93 -7.59
CA ALA A 313 -2.56 29.77 -6.17
C ALA A 313 -1.44 30.46 -5.36
N PRO A 314 -1.72 30.96 -4.14
CA PRO A 314 -0.66 31.42 -3.25
C PRO A 314 0.40 30.34 -3.10
N ALA A 315 1.63 30.74 -2.75
CA ALA A 315 2.76 29.83 -2.52
C ALA A 315 2.43 28.88 -1.36
N GLU A 316 1.71 27.81 -1.65
CA GLU A 316 1.50 26.68 -0.77
C GLU A 316 2.76 25.81 -0.81
N VAL A 317 3.12 25.26 0.36
CA VAL A 317 4.17 24.26 0.48
C VAL A 317 3.90 23.14 -0.53
N ALA A 318 4.93 22.65 -1.20
CA ALA A 318 4.80 21.57 -2.17
C ALA A 318 4.25 20.31 -1.48
N ILE A 319 3.00 19.96 -1.78
CA ILE A 319 2.31 18.82 -1.20
C ILE A 319 2.16 17.71 -2.24
N TRP A 320 2.65 16.52 -1.92
CA TRP A 320 2.49 15.32 -2.75
C TRP A 320 1.11 14.69 -2.53
N ARG A 321 0.37 14.39 -3.60
CA ARG A 321 -0.96 13.75 -3.56
C ARG A 321 -1.17 12.83 -4.75
N ILE A 322 -2.18 11.96 -4.67
CA ILE A 322 -2.70 11.24 -5.83
C ILE A 322 -3.64 12.14 -6.64
N VAL A 323 -3.33 12.34 -7.91
CA VAL A 323 -4.19 13.05 -8.87
C VAL A 323 -4.31 12.23 -10.14
N GLY A 324 -5.53 11.82 -10.50
CA GLY A 324 -5.78 11.04 -11.71
C GLY A 324 -5.01 9.72 -11.76
N LYS A 325 -4.93 9.01 -10.62
CA LYS A 325 -4.19 7.74 -10.45
C LYS A 325 -2.66 7.83 -10.64
N THR A 326 -2.10 9.03 -10.56
CA THR A 326 -0.65 9.27 -10.61
C THR A 326 -0.23 10.09 -9.40
N LEU A 327 1.04 9.93 -8.99
CA LEU A 327 1.62 10.77 -7.96
C LEU A 327 1.83 12.18 -8.55
N ALA A 328 1.40 13.21 -7.83
CA ALA A 328 1.54 14.58 -8.29
C ALA A 328 1.92 15.54 -7.17
N THR A 329 2.67 16.58 -7.52
CA THR A 329 2.96 17.72 -6.65
C THR A 329 2.76 19.02 -7.41
N ARG A 330 2.39 20.07 -6.69
CA ARG A 330 2.24 21.42 -7.25
C ARG A 330 3.51 22.22 -7.00
N LEU A 331 4.02 22.85 -8.04
CA LEU A 331 5.24 23.65 -8.05
C LEU A 331 4.94 25.02 -8.70
N GLY A 332 4.47 25.97 -7.89
CA GLY A 332 4.03 27.28 -8.37
C GLY A 332 2.84 27.18 -9.33
N GLU A 333 3.04 27.59 -10.59
CA GLU A 333 2.04 27.48 -11.66
C GLU A 333 1.99 26.09 -12.31
N TRP A 334 2.93 25.21 -11.96
CA TRP A 334 3.05 23.89 -12.54
C TRP A 334 2.51 22.80 -11.61
N ARG A 335 2.12 21.69 -12.22
CA ARG A 335 1.86 20.43 -11.55
C ARG A 335 2.72 19.37 -12.21
N LEU A 336 3.60 18.78 -11.41
CA LEU A 336 4.42 17.64 -11.81
C LEU A 336 3.63 16.37 -11.52
N HIS A 337 3.43 15.55 -12.54
CA HIS A 337 2.90 14.20 -12.43
C HIS A 337 4.04 13.20 -12.64
N ILE A 338 4.11 12.15 -11.83
CA ILE A 338 5.11 11.09 -11.93
C ILE A 338 4.41 9.74 -11.83
N THR A 339 4.93 8.75 -12.56
CA THR A 339 4.43 7.38 -12.50
C THR A 339 5.48 6.31 -12.71
N ALA A 340 5.25 5.13 -12.13
CA ALA A 340 5.99 3.90 -12.42
C ALA A 340 5.50 3.23 -13.73
N ASP A 341 4.25 3.46 -14.14
CA ASP A 341 3.67 2.86 -15.36
C ASP A 341 3.65 3.83 -16.55
N ASN A 342 4.51 3.56 -17.53
CA ASN A 342 4.62 4.28 -18.79
C ASN A 342 3.29 4.44 -19.55
N ARG A 343 2.28 3.60 -19.31
CA ARG A 343 0.98 3.64 -20.01
C ARG A 343 0.04 4.70 -19.43
N ARG A 344 0.27 5.16 -18.20
CA ARG A 344 -0.63 6.10 -17.49
C ARG A 344 -0.47 7.55 -17.95
N LEU A 345 0.71 7.95 -18.40
CA LEU A 345 0.98 9.33 -18.87
C LEU A 345 1.23 9.38 -20.37
N ARG A 346 0.39 10.13 -21.10
CA ARG A 346 0.48 10.30 -22.57
C ARG A 346 1.11 11.61 -23.03
N GLY A 347 1.18 12.62 -22.16
CA GLY A 347 1.63 13.97 -22.52
C GLY A 347 0.53 14.82 -23.18
N ARG A 348 0.92 15.98 -23.72
CA ARG A 348 0.05 16.88 -24.52
C ARG A 348 0.35 16.72 -26.01
N GLU A 349 -0.60 17.01 -26.90
CA GLU A 349 -0.36 16.94 -28.35
C GLU A 349 0.05 18.31 -28.94
N ASP A 350 -0.24 19.41 -28.25
CA ASP A 350 -0.05 20.78 -28.75
C ASP A 350 1.01 21.56 -27.94
N SER A 351 2.16 20.94 -27.64
CA SER A 351 3.25 21.67 -27.00
C SER A 351 4.11 22.43 -28.01
N LEU A 352 4.55 23.62 -27.62
CA LEU A 352 5.50 24.39 -28.40
C LEU A 352 6.91 23.85 -28.15
N GLN A 353 7.63 23.55 -29.22
CA GLN A 353 8.98 22.99 -29.14
C GLN A 353 9.94 23.94 -28.40
N ALA A 354 10.86 23.35 -27.65
CA ALA A 354 11.92 24.09 -26.98
C ALA A 354 12.93 24.63 -27.99
N ARG A 355 13.60 25.74 -27.67
CA ARG A 355 14.76 26.21 -28.43
C ARG A 355 16.04 25.77 -27.74
N TRP A 356 17.08 25.46 -28.51
CA TRP A 356 18.38 25.08 -27.92
C TRP A 356 18.90 26.17 -26.97
N ASP A 357 18.76 27.45 -27.35
CA ASP A 357 19.22 28.57 -26.54
C ASP A 357 18.51 28.69 -25.18
N GLU A 358 17.29 28.16 -25.06
CA GLU A 358 16.53 28.09 -23.79
C GLU A 358 16.99 26.91 -22.91
N LEU A 359 17.41 25.81 -23.54
CA LEU A 359 17.81 24.57 -22.87
C LEU A 359 19.29 24.56 -22.48
N ALA A 360 20.17 25.11 -23.32
CA ALA A 360 21.60 25.03 -23.13
C ALA A 360 22.08 25.52 -21.75
N PRO A 361 21.59 26.66 -21.21
CA PRO A 361 21.96 27.09 -19.86
C PRO A 361 21.58 26.09 -18.76
N ARG A 362 20.52 25.29 -18.97
CA ARG A 362 19.97 24.32 -18.01
C ARG A 362 20.61 22.95 -18.14
N LEU A 363 21.10 22.61 -19.32
CA LEU A 363 21.84 21.38 -19.59
C LEU A 363 23.32 21.50 -19.22
N ARG A 364 23.84 22.70 -18.98
CA ARG A 364 25.23 22.89 -18.51
C ARG A 364 25.48 22.12 -17.21
N GLY A 365 26.53 21.30 -17.22
CA GLY A 365 26.93 20.48 -16.08
C GLY A 365 26.26 19.11 -16.01
N ARG A 366 25.30 18.82 -16.90
CA ARG A 366 24.64 17.52 -17.01
C ARG A 366 25.09 16.79 -18.28
N PRO A 367 25.41 15.49 -18.22
CA PRO A 367 25.74 14.73 -19.42
C PRO A 367 24.55 14.67 -20.38
N VAL A 368 24.73 15.20 -21.58
CA VAL A 368 23.76 15.10 -22.66
C VAL A 368 24.17 13.96 -23.57
N THR A 369 23.31 12.97 -23.75
CA THR A 369 23.64 11.76 -24.54
C THR A 369 23.07 11.81 -25.95
N ALA A 370 21.99 12.57 -26.16
CA ALA A 370 21.43 12.80 -27.47
C ALA A 370 20.64 14.11 -27.55
N VAL A 371 20.67 14.77 -28.70
CA VAL A 371 19.87 15.96 -29.02
C VAL A 371 19.37 15.88 -30.45
N ALA A 372 18.07 16.07 -30.64
CA ALA A 372 17.50 16.32 -31.96
C ALA A 372 17.38 17.84 -32.16
N LEU A 373 17.96 18.35 -33.25
CA LEU A 373 17.88 19.76 -33.67
C LEU A 373 17.10 19.85 -34.97
N ASN A 374 16.01 20.62 -34.94
CA ASN A 374 15.17 20.96 -36.09
C ASN A 374 15.33 22.45 -36.40
N GLY A 375 16.12 22.78 -37.41
CA GLY A 375 16.18 24.11 -38.00
C GLY A 375 15.11 24.32 -39.07
N VAL A 376 15.07 25.52 -39.65
CA VAL A 376 14.16 25.85 -40.77
C VAL A 376 14.53 25.04 -42.01
N GLN A 377 15.82 24.82 -42.25
CA GLN A 377 16.31 24.18 -43.47
C GLN A 377 16.90 22.78 -43.23
N ARG A 378 17.23 22.44 -41.98
CA ARG A 378 18.03 21.25 -41.67
C ARG A 378 17.52 20.54 -40.42
N ARG A 379 17.72 19.23 -40.40
CA ARG A 379 17.53 18.41 -39.19
C ARG A 379 18.85 17.73 -38.88
N VAL A 380 19.29 17.81 -37.63
CA VAL A 380 20.55 17.23 -37.16
C VAL A 380 20.24 16.44 -35.89
N ASN A 381 20.62 15.17 -35.87
CA ASN A 381 20.57 14.35 -34.66
C ASN A 381 22.00 14.10 -34.21
N VAL A 382 22.29 14.48 -32.98
CA VAL A 382 23.60 14.23 -32.34
C VAL A 382 23.36 13.20 -31.26
N THR A 383 24.07 12.08 -31.31
CA THR A 383 23.93 10.97 -30.36
C THR A 383 25.32 10.43 -30.03
N ALA A 384 25.56 10.13 -28.75
CA ALA A 384 26.77 9.46 -28.30
C ALA A 384 26.68 7.93 -28.50
N ASP A 385 27.77 7.32 -28.98
CA ASP A 385 27.88 5.85 -29.09
C ASP A 385 28.19 5.16 -27.74
N GLN A 386 28.88 5.83 -26.82
CA GLN A 386 29.35 5.27 -25.54
C GLN A 386 29.08 6.19 -24.34
N ALA A 387 27.85 6.66 -24.18
CA ALA A 387 27.44 7.50 -23.04
C ALA A 387 28.22 8.82 -22.85
N ALA A 388 29.05 9.21 -23.83
CA ALA A 388 29.79 10.47 -23.81
C ALA A 388 28.84 11.68 -23.85
N ASP A 389 29.27 12.77 -23.22
CA ASP A 389 28.55 14.03 -23.26
C ASP A 389 28.71 14.70 -24.63
N VAL A 390 27.60 14.88 -25.36
CA VAL A 390 27.55 15.56 -26.67
C VAL A 390 27.24 17.04 -26.57
N PHE A 391 27.11 17.62 -25.36
CA PHE A 391 26.78 19.02 -25.18
C PHE A 391 27.71 19.96 -25.96
N GLY A 392 29.03 19.71 -25.89
CA GLY A 392 30.03 20.49 -26.62
C GLY A 392 29.92 20.40 -28.14
N ASP A 393 29.58 19.21 -28.65
CA ASP A 393 29.38 18.98 -30.08
C ASP A 393 28.15 19.73 -30.60
N VAL A 394 27.07 19.72 -29.82
CA VAL A 394 25.82 20.42 -30.15
C VAL A 394 26.05 21.94 -30.16
N GLU A 395 26.80 22.49 -29.20
CA GLU A 395 27.19 23.91 -29.19
C GLU A 395 28.05 24.29 -30.42
N ALA A 396 29.00 23.43 -30.81
CA ALA A 396 29.81 23.64 -32.01
C ALA A 396 28.96 23.63 -33.31
N ILE A 397 27.98 22.72 -33.41
CA ILE A 397 27.05 22.67 -34.54
C ILE A 397 26.15 23.91 -34.57
N ARG A 398 25.60 24.31 -33.43
CA ARG A 398 24.73 25.48 -33.31
C ARG A 398 25.47 26.77 -33.65
N THR A 399 26.74 26.90 -33.25
CA THR A 399 27.55 28.10 -33.56
C THR A 399 28.04 28.15 -35.00
N SER A 400 28.23 26.99 -35.65
CA SER A 400 28.69 26.91 -37.05
C SER A 400 27.57 27.07 -38.08
N ILE A 401 26.33 26.73 -37.75
CA ILE A 401 25.17 26.84 -38.64
C ILE A 401 24.30 28.02 -38.21
N ARG A 402 24.15 29.01 -39.09
CA ARG A 402 23.18 30.11 -38.90
C ARG A 402 21.76 29.64 -39.20
N ASP A 403 21.15 28.94 -38.25
CA ASP A 403 19.74 28.54 -38.27
C ASP A 403 19.17 28.72 -36.85
N GLU A 404 17.84 28.75 -36.75
CA GLU A 404 17.15 28.76 -35.47
C GLU A 404 16.72 27.33 -35.13
N PHE A 405 17.38 26.72 -34.14
CA PHE A 405 17.15 25.31 -33.83
C PHE A 405 16.10 25.11 -32.74
N TYR A 406 15.02 24.44 -33.13
CA TYR A 406 14.05 23.84 -32.22
C TYR A 406 14.50 22.44 -31.82
N VAL A 407 14.15 22.06 -30.61
CA VAL A 407 14.57 20.83 -29.96
C VAL A 407 13.30 20.05 -29.64
N PRO A 408 12.89 19.09 -30.49
CA PRO A 408 11.75 18.23 -30.18
C PRO A 408 12.07 17.26 -29.05
N ALA A 409 13.33 16.82 -28.92
CA ALA A 409 13.74 15.85 -27.90
C ALA A 409 15.21 16.00 -27.48
N VAL A 410 15.48 15.73 -26.21
CA VAL A 410 16.82 15.66 -25.59
C VAL A 410 16.89 14.44 -24.69
N SER A 411 18.03 13.78 -24.68
CA SER A 411 18.36 12.74 -23.71
C SER A 411 19.47 13.22 -22.79
N ALA A 412 19.23 13.24 -21.49
CA ALA A 412 20.19 13.71 -20.48
C ALA A 412 20.19 12.80 -19.24
N ARG A 413 21.25 12.92 -18.43
CA ARG A 413 21.35 12.29 -17.10
C ARG A 413 21.17 13.33 -16.00
N SER A 414 20.68 12.89 -14.83
CA SER A 414 20.54 13.72 -13.62
C SER A 414 21.90 14.17 -13.06
N SER A 415 22.89 13.28 -13.09
CA SER A 415 24.24 13.47 -12.57
C SER A 415 25.32 13.08 -13.59
N GLN A 416 26.57 13.44 -13.31
CA GLN A 416 27.75 13.02 -14.08
C GLN A 416 28.17 11.57 -13.82
N ASP A 417 27.55 10.92 -12.84
CA ASP A 417 27.75 9.49 -12.61
C ASP A 417 27.29 8.67 -13.84
N ASP A 418 28.09 7.70 -14.24
CA ASP A 418 27.78 6.86 -15.40
C ASP A 418 26.59 5.94 -15.14
N ASP A 419 26.32 5.65 -13.87
CA ASP A 419 25.18 4.87 -13.40
C ASP A 419 23.90 5.71 -13.29
N ALA A 420 23.98 7.03 -13.44
CA ALA A 420 22.80 7.88 -13.41
C ALA A 420 21.85 7.56 -14.57
N PRO A 421 20.54 7.43 -14.31
CA PRO A 421 19.59 7.00 -15.32
C PRO A 421 19.50 8.02 -16.46
N ARG A 422 19.53 7.52 -17.69
CA ARG A 422 19.22 8.32 -18.88
C ARG A 422 17.73 8.60 -18.92
N VAL A 423 17.37 9.86 -19.11
CA VAL A 423 15.99 10.31 -19.29
C VAL A 423 15.86 11.00 -20.64
N ASP A 424 14.90 10.53 -21.42
CA ASP A 424 14.51 11.08 -22.70
C ASP A 424 13.35 12.06 -22.49
N VAL A 425 13.58 13.32 -22.81
CA VAL A 425 12.61 14.42 -22.69
C VAL A 425 12.08 14.77 -24.07
N ASP A 426 10.77 14.58 -24.26
CA ASP A 426 10.01 14.94 -25.44
C ASP A 426 9.27 16.26 -25.18
N PHE A 427 9.75 17.33 -25.79
CA PHE A 427 9.17 18.68 -25.66
C PHE A 427 7.88 18.84 -26.46
N THR A 428 7.64 18.00 -27.47
CA THR A 428 6.37 18.01 -28.21
C THR A 428 5.23 17.45 -27.36
N ARG A 429 5.56 16.51 -26.46
CA ARG A 429 4.61 15.90 -25.53
C ARG A 429 4.64 16.44 -24.10
N MET A 430 5.62 17.28 -23.78
CA MET A 430 5.93 17.72 -22.41
C MET A 430 6.17 16.55 -21.46
N LEU A 431 6.91 15.54 -21.92
CA LEU A 431 7.02 14.25 -21.26
C LEU A 431 8.48 13.86 -21.07
N ALA A 432 8.86 13.48 -19.85
CA ALA A 432 10.15 12.89 -19.55
C ALA A 432 9.97 11.39 -19.31
N THR A 433 10.74 10.55 -19.99
CA THR A 433 10.69 9.09 -19.87
C THR A 433 12.09 8.57 -19.56
N ALA A 434 12.25 7.89 -18.43
CA ALA A 434 13.50 7.24 -18.07
C ALA A 434 13.67 5.95 -18.89
N ALA A 435 14.88 5.71 -19.40
CA ALA A 435 15.20 4.51 -20.19
C ALA A 435 15.15 3.22 -19.34
N ALA A 436 15.41 3.35 -18.05
CA ALA A 436 15.21 2.36 -17.00
C ALA A 436 14.55 3.06 -15.79
N PRO A 437 13.93 2.33 -14.84
CA PRO A 437 13.40 2.94 -13.61
C PRO A 437 14.45 3.81 -12.93
N ALA A 438 14.13 5.09 -12.74
CA ALA A 438 15.01 6.12 -12.20
C ALA A 438 14.52 6.57 -10.82
N PRO A 439 15.40 6.95 -9.87
CA PRO A 439 14.97 7.53 -8.61
C PRO A 439 13.98 8.69 -8.83
N LEU A 440 12.96 8.77 -7.97
CA LEU A 440 11.92 9.80 -8.03
C LEU A 440 12.53 11.20 -8.06
N ARG A 441 13.54 11.45 -7.21
CA ARG A 441 14.29 12.71 -7.14
C ARG A 441 14.85 13.10 -8.51
N ASP A 442 15.67 12.23 -9.09
CA ASP A 442 16.38 12.46 -10.34
C ASP A 442 15.43 12.75 -11.50
N LEU A 443 14.37 11.93 -11.61
CA LEU A 443 13.37 12.11 -12.65
C LEU A 443 12.57 13.41 -12.46
N ALA A 444 12.18 13.72 -11.22
CA ALA A 444 11.44 14.93 -10.90
C ALA A 444 12.26 16.20 -11.16
N GLU A 445 13.52 16.23 -10.71
CA GLU A 445 14.44 17.34 -10.94
C GLU A 445 14.65 17.58 -12.42
N LEU A 446 15.02 16.54 -13.18
CA LEU A 446 15.32 16.68 -14.59
C LEU A 446 14.07 17.04 -15.40
N ALA A 447 12.93 16.41 -15.13
CA ALA A 447 11.67 16.73 -15.79
C ALA A 447 11.27 18.18 -15.53
N THR A 448 11.38 18.65 -14.29
CA THR A 448 10.98 20.01 -13.93
C THR A 448 11.90 21.06 -14.56
N VAL A 449 13.21 20.84 -14.52
CA VAL A 449 14.21 21.75 -15.10
C VAL A 449 14.07 21.85 -16.63
N LEU A 450 13.88 20.73 -17.32
CA LEU A 450 13.82 20.70 -18.77
C LEU A 450 12.43 21.04 -19.31
N LEU A 451 11.36 20.43 -18.80
CA LEU A 451 10.01 20.71 -19.28
C LEU A 451 9.56 22.14 -18.94
N GLY A 452 10.03 22.72 -17.84
CA GLY A 452 9.81 24.13 -17.49
C GLY A 452 10.61 25.14 -18.31
N HIS A 453 11.07 24.83 -19.54
CA HIS A 453 12.03 25.64 -20.30
C HIS A 453 11.61 27.10 -20.57
N ARG A 454 10.30 27.39 -20.62
CA ARG A 454 9.78 28.75 -20.88
C ARG A 454 9.47 29.54 -19.63
N VAL A 455 8.78 28.91 -18.69
CA VAL A 455 8.46 29.47 -17.39
C VAL A 455 9.13 28.55 -16.37
N PRO A 456 10.36 28.87 -15.94
CA PRO A 456 11.09 28.05 -14.99
C PRO A 456 10.25 27.84 -13.73
N VAL A 457 10.32 26.64 -13.17
CA VAL A 457 9.79 26.38 -11.84
C VAL A 457 10.68 27.10 -10.83
N PRO A 458 10.11 27.84 -9.85
CA PRO A 458 10.89 28.47 -8.80
C PRO A 458 11.78 27.45 -8.08
N GLU A 459 13.04 27.80 -7.85
CA GLU A 459 14.01 26.88 -7.22
C GLU A 459 13.58 26.48 -5.80
N ASP A 460 12.93 27.39 -5.07
CA ASP A 460 12.45 27.11 -3.71
C ASP A 460 11.30 26.09 -3.72
N ASP A 461 10.40 26.16 -4.70
CA ASP A 461 9.32 25.17 -4.87
C ASP A 461 9.90 23.79 -5.22
N LEU A 462 10.89 23.76 -6.11
CA LEU A 462 11.59 22.52 -6.46
C LEU A 462 12.32 21.96 -5.23
N ARG A 463 13.06 22.78 -4.49
CA ARG A 463 13.77 22.35 -3.28
C ARG A 463 12.80 21.87 -2.19
N ALA A 464 11.62 22.48 -2.06
CA ALA A 464 10.59 22.03 -1.13
C ALA A 464 10.01 20.65 -1.52
N ALA A 465 9.88 20.37 -2.82
CA ALA A 465 9.28 19.13 -3.31
C ALA A 465 10.26 17.95 -3.41
N VAL A 466 11.52 18.21 -3.76
CA VAL A 466 12.52 17.16 -4.04
C VAL A 466 13.86 17.36 -3.32
N GLY A 467 14.02 18.41 -2.52
CA GLY A 467 15.24 18.66 -1.75
C GLY A 467 15.35 17.80 -0.49
N ASP A 468 16.55 17.74 0.09
CA ASP A 468 16.73 17.08 1.39
C ASP A 468 16.01 17.86 2.49
N THR A 469 15.03 17.21 3.11
CA THR A 469 14.20 17.74 4.20
C THR A 469 15.00 18.13 5.44
N ALA A 470 16.31 17.83 5.50
CA ALA A 470 17.21 18.16 6.60
C ALA A 470 17.46 19.67 6.80
N GLN A 471 17.02 20.56 5.90
CA GLN A 471 17.26 22.00 6.00
C GLN A 471 16.01 22.89 6.11
N ILE A 472 14.80 22.34 6.01
CA ILE A 472 13.57 23.15 6.18
C ILE A 472 13.14 23.03 7.64
N ALA A 473 13.94 23.58 8.54
CA ALA A 473 13.49 23.88 9.89
C ALA A 473 12.42 24.97 9.77
N ILE A 474 11.16 24.58 9.96
CA ILE A 474 10.05 25.51 10.15
C ILE A 474 10.33 26.23 11.47
N GLU A 475 10.84 27.45 11.42
CA GLU A 475 10.83 28.34 12.58
C GLU A 475 9.38 28.48 13.04
N PRO A 476 9.07 28.22 14.33
CA PRO A 476 7.75 28.48 14.85
C PRO A 476 7.43 29.98 14.68
N PRO A 477 6.16 30.34 14.42
CA PRO A 477 5.79 31.74 14.28
C PRO A 477 6.21 32.50 15.53
N SER A 478 7.12 33.45 15.35
CA SER A 478 7.50 34.43 16.36
C SER A 478 6.22 34.98 16.99
N THR A 479 6.02 34.67 18.27
CA THR A 479 5.07 35.35 19.13
C THR A 479 5.48 36.81 19.20
N ALA A 480 4.91 37.63 18.33
CA ALA A 480 4.89 39.06 18.52
C ALA A 480 4.04 39.36 19.75
N GLU A 481 4.72 39.62 20.87
CA GLU A 481 4.12 40.18 22.08
C GLU A 481 3.69 41.64 21.85
N ALA A 482 2.45 41.89 22.31
CA ALA A 482 1.98 43.01 23.13
C ALA A 482 2.86 44.27 23.30
#